data_AF-A0A838I473-F1
#
_entry.id   AF-A0A838I473-F1
#
_cell.length_a   1.000
_cell.length_b   1.000
_cell.length_c   1.000
_cell.angle_alpha   90.00
_cell.angle_beta   90.00
_cell.angle_gamma   90.00
#
_symmetry.space_group_name_H-M   'P 1'
#
loop_
_entity.id
_entity.type
_entity.pdbx_description
1 polymer ?
#
loop_
_entity_poly.entity_id
_entity_poly.type
_entity_poly.pdbx_seq_one_letter_code
_entity_poly.pdbx_strand_id
1 'polypeptide(L)' 'ELSSDNGVTWQETHLLGEPVTHAWRFWEFPWQTPSEPGKYCLMARATDSAGRTQPRVRVAEYGSYMINQWLPIEVQVQ' A
#
# COMPACT_ATOMS: atom_id res chain seq x y z
N GLU A 1 4.03 -0.78 -4.04
CA GLU A 1 2.93 -1.28 -4.90
C GLU A 1 1.59 -0.81 -4.36
N LEU A 2 0.62 -0.60 -5.24
CA LEU A 2 -0.76 -0.23 -4.90
C LEU A 2 -1.76 -1.23 -5.51
N SER A 3 -2.78 -1.58 -4.74
CA SER A 3 -3.94 -2.34 -5.19
C SER A 3 -5.20 -1.48 -5.08
N SER A 4 -6.06 -1.59 -6.08
CA SER A 4 -7.39 -0.97 -6.12
C SER A 4 -8.53 -2.01 -6.15
N ASP A 5 -8.22 -3.28 -5.89
CA ASP A 5 -9.12 -4.43 -6.03
C ASP A 5 -9.06 -5.39 -4.83
N ASN A 6 -8.88 -4.83 -3.63
CA ASN A 6 -8.79 -5.59 -2.37
C ASN A 6 -7.60 -6.57 -2.29
N GLY A 7 -6.49 -6.24 -2.95
CA GLY A 7 -5.22 -6.95 -2.87
C GLY A 7 -5.13 -8.15 -3.79
N VAL A 8 -6.04 -8.25 -4.77
CA VAL A 8 -6.06 -9.31 -5.79
C VAL A 8 -4.94 -9.06 -6.80
N THR A 9 -4.83 -7.84 -7.31
CA THR A 9 -3.73 -7.41 -8.18
C THR A 9 -2.96 -6.24 -7.57
N TRP A 10 -1.68 -6.14 -7.94
CA TRP A 10 -0.76 -5.13 -7.44
C TRP A 10 -0.08 -4.45 -8.61
N GLN A 11 -0.10 -3.12 -8.59
CA GLN A 11 0.53 -2.27 -9.59
C GLN A 11 1.76 -1.60 -8.98
N GLU A 12 2.83 -1.53 -9.75
CA GLU A 12 4.05 -0.85 -9.34
C GLU A 12 3.80 0.65 -9.20
N THR A 13 4.42 1.26 -8.19
CA THR A 13 4.31 2.68 -7.88
C THR A 13 5.60 3.38 -8.23
N HIS A 14 5.54 4.66 -8.62
CA HIS A 14 6.73 5.43 -8.89
C HIS A 14 7.38 5.87 -7.57
N LEU A 15 8.66 5.53 -7.36
CA LEU A 15 9.41 5.93 -6.18
C LEU A 15 10.05 7.30 -6.39
N LEU A 16 9.89 8.19 -5.41
CA LEU A 16 10.33 9.58 -5.50
C LEU A 16 11.70 9.82 -4.83
N GLY A 17 12.51 10.67 -5.46
CA GLY A 17 13.82 11.08 -4.96
C GLY A 17 14.88 9.97 -4.99
N GLU A 18 15.97 10.16 -4.24
CA GLU A 18 17.07 9.19 -4.11
C GLU A 18 16.89 8.26 -2.89
N PRO A 19 17.31 6.99 -2.97
CA PRO A 19 17.20 6.07 -1.85
C PRO A 19 18.19 6.46 -0.76
N VAL A 20 17.67 6.84 0.41
CA VAL A 20 18.48 7.20 1.57
C VAL A 20 18.26 6.16 2.67
N THR A 21 19.34 5.53 3.14
CA THR A 21 19.28 4.52 4.19
C THR A 21 18.68 5.09 5.47
N HIS A 22 17.77 4.34 6.10
CA HIS A 22 17.04 4.72 7.32
C HIS A 22 16.09 5.91 7.18
N ALA A 23 15.90 6.44 5.97
CA ALA A 23 14.87 7.42 5.67
C ALA A 23 13.65 6.75 5.04
N TRP A 24 12.51 7.44 5.08
CA TRP A 24 11.34 7.01 4.34
C TRP A 24 11.58 7.14 2.83
N ARG A 25 10.98 6.22 2.08
CA ARG A 25 10.92 6.27 0.63
C ARG A 25 9.55 6.77 0.21
N PHE A 26 9.48 8.01 -0.28
CA PHE A 26 8.25 8.53 -0.85
C PHE A 26 7.93 7.86 -2.18
N TRP A 27 6.65 7.78 -2.50
CA TRP A 27 6.16 7.18 -3.73
C TRP A 27 4.86 7.87 -4.14
N GLU A 28 4.54 7.77 -5.42
CA GLU A 28 3.29 8.24 -5.99
C GLU A 28 2.70 7.19 -6.94
N PHE A 29 1.40 7.31 -7.19
CA PHE A 29 0.69 6.46 -8.13
C PHE A 29 -0.42 7.27 -8.82
N PRO A 30 -0.39 7.42 -10.16
CA PRO A 30 -1.39 8.16 -10.90
C PRO A 30 -2.67 7.33 -11.06
N TRP A 31 -3.43 7.18 -9.96
CA TRP A 31 -4.65 6.40 -9.93
C TRP A 31 -5.66 6.94 -10.96
N GLN A 32 -5.97 6.11 -11.96
CA GLN A 32 -7.03 6.40 -12.91
C GLN A 32 -8.36 6.14 -12.21
N THR A 33 -9.00 7.21 -11.76
CA THR A 33 -10.29 7.14 -11.08
C THR A 33 -11.30 6.39 -11.95
N PRO A 34 -11.97 5.35 -11.43
CA PRO A 34 -13.00 4.63 -12.17
C PRO A 34 -14.13 5.56 -12.64
N SER A 35 -14.73 5.25 -13.79
CA SER A 35 -15.85 6.03 -14.34
C SER A 35 -17.15 5.85 -13.56
N GLU A 36 -17.30 4.74 -12.85
CA GLU A 36 -18.48 4.46 -12.04
C GLU A 36 -18.33 5.11 -10.66
N PRO A 37 -19.26 5.98 -10.24
CA PRO A 37 -19.28 6.52 -8.89
C PRO A 37 -19.46 5.40 -7.86
N GLY A 38 -18.85 5.55 -6.68
CA GLY A 38 -18.93 4.52 -5.66
C GLY A 38 -17.80 4.56 -4.66
N LYS A 39 -17.82 3.57 -3.77
CA LYS A 39 -16.76 3.34 -2.78
C LYS A 39 -15.72 2.40 -3.37
N TYR A 40 -14.47 2.85 -3.36
CA TYR A 40 -13.32 2.08 -3.77
C TYR A 40 -12.35 1.93 -2.61
N CYS A 41 -11.61 0.83 -2.59
CA CYS A 41 -10.63 0.54 -1.55
C CYS A 41 -9.23 0.52 -2.15
N LEU A 42 -8.37 1.42 -1.69
CA LEU A 42 -6.97 1.45 -2.07
C LEU A 42 -6.12 0.89 -0.94
N MET A 43 -5.14 0.04 -1.26
CA MET A 43 -4.14 -0.44 -0.30
C MET A 43 -2.76 -0.30 -0.90
N ALA A 44 -1.80 0.07 -0.06
CA ALA A 44 -0.40 0.07 -0.41
C ALA A 44 0.35 -1.00 0.39
N ARG A 45 1.38 -1.58 -0.23
CA ARG A 45 2.37 -2.39 0.46
C ARG A 45 3.77 -2.08 -0.06
N ALA A 46 4.76 -2.25 0.81
CA ALA A 46 6.17 -2.17 0.48
C ALA A 46 6.83 -3.55 0.59
N THR A 47 7.85 -3.75 -0.25
CA THR A 47 8.81 -4.86 -0.21
C THR A 47 10.20 -4.26 -0.14
N ASP A 48 11.02 -4.71 0.81
CA ASP A 48 12.38 -4.19 0.96
C ASP A 48 13.42 -4.99 0.15
N SER A 49 14.69 -4.55 0.21
CA SER A 49 15.79 -5.18 -0.51
C SER A 49 16.13 -6.61 -0.05
N ALA A 50 15.59 -7.05 1.10
CA ALA A 50 15.70 -8.43 1.58
C ALA A 50 14.49 -9.29 1.15
N GLY A 51 13.58 -8.74 0.35
CA GLY A 51 12.38 -9.42 -0.14
C GLY A 51 11.26 -9.52 0.91
N ARG A 52 11.33 -8.74 2.00
CA ARG A 52 10.30 -8.78 3.05
C ARG A 52 9.14 -7.87 2.66
N THR A 53 7.95 -8.43 2.55
CA THR A 53 6.72 -7.69 2.26
C THR A 53 5.82 -7.62 3.49
N GLN A 54 5.09 -6.51 3.62
CA GLN A 54 4.09 -6.33 4.68
C GLN A 54 3.01 -7.44 4.65
N PRO A 55 2.56 -7.94 5.81
CA PRO A 55 1.54 -8.99 5.87
C PRO A 55 0.15 -8.43 5.57
N ARG A 56 -0.74 -9.29 5.05
CA ARG A 56 -2.15 -8.90 4.80
C ARG A 56 -2.92 -8.61 6.09
N VAL A 57 -2.71 -9.43 7.10
CA VAL A 57 -3.39 -9.33 8.40
C VAL A 57 -2.33 -9.13 9.47
N ARG A 58 -2.69 -8.39 10.52
CA ARG A 58 -1.83 -8.20 11.68
C ARG A 58 -1.48 -9.56 12.31
N VAL A 59 -0.22 -9.73 12.65
CA VAL A 59 0.28 -10.87 13.39
C VAL A 59 -0.05 -10.67 14.88
N ALA A 60 -0.89 -11.53 15.43
CA ALA A 60 -1.49 -11.34 16.76
C ALA A 60 -0.47 -11.43 17.90
N GLU A 61 0.58 -12.23 17.70
CA GLU A 61 1.66 -12.50 18.63
C GLU A 61 2.46 -11.24 18.99
N TYR A 62 2.44 -10.22 18.13
CA TYR A 62 3.13 -8.94 18.39
C TYR A 62 2.32 -7.97 19.26
N GLY A 63 1.10 -8.32 19.67
CA GLY A 63 0.27 -7.45 20.50
C GLY A 63 0.14 -6.06 19.88
N SER A 64 0.31 -4.99 20.67
CA SER A 64 0.27 -3.59 20.21
C SER A 64 1.47 -3.14 19.35
N TYR A 65 2.50 -3.98 19.19
CA TYR A 65 3.72 -3.67 18.45
C TYR A 65 3.66 -4.17 17.00
N MET A 66 4.63 -3.76 16.19
CA MET A 66 4.82 -4.21 14.79
C MET A 66 3.55 -4.13 13.94
N ILE A 67 2.78 -3.04 14.09
CA ILE A 67 1.61 -2.77 13.26
C ILE A 67 2.10 -2.35 11.88
N ASN A 68 2.20 -3.33 10.97
CA ASN A 68 2.69 -3.14 9.61
C ASN A 68 1.82 -3.84 8.56
N GLN A 69 0.62 -4.32 8.93
CA GLN A 69 -0.29 -4.96 7.98
C GLN A 69 -0.76 -4.00 6.89
N TRP A 70 -1.32 -4.54 5.81
CA TRP A 70 -1.96 -3.72 4.77
C TRP A 70 -3.03 -2.84 5.40
N LEU A 71 -3.02 -1.55 5.04
CA LEU A 71 -4.01 -0.59 5.48
C LEU A 71 -4.97 -0.28 4.32
N PRO A 72 -6.24 -0.72 4.40
CA PRO A 72 -7.25 -0.36 3.42
C PRO A 72 -7.72 1.07 3.65
N ILE A 73 -7.75 1.87 2.59
CA ILE A 73 -8.25 3.24 2.59
C ILE A 73 -9.47 3.28 1.67
N GLU A 74 -10.64 3.56 2.25
CA GLU A 74 -11.86 3.76 1.48
C GLU A 74 -11.86 5.17 0.87
N VAL A 75 -12.14 5.26 -0.42
CA VAL A 75 -12.26 6.49 -1.20
C VAL A 75 -13.62 6.51 -1.88
N GLN A 76 -14.32 7.64 -1.76
CA GLN A 76 -15.58 7.86 -2.46
C GLN A 76 -15.32 8.59 -3.79
N VAL A 77 -15.67 7.95 -4.90
CA VAL A 77 -15.71 8.56 -6.24
C VAL A 77 -17.13 9.10 -6.47
N GLN A 78 -17.22 10.31 -7.01
CA GLN A 78 -18.47 11.02 -7.31
C GLN A 78 -18.71 11.09 -8.81
#